data_AF-A0ABD2JJH6-F1
#
_entry.id   AF-A0ABD2JJH6-F1
#
_cell.length_a   1.000
_cell.length_b   1.000
_cell.length_c   1.000
_cell.angle_alpha   90.00
_cell.angle_beta   90.00
_cell.angle_gamma   90.00
#
_symmetry.space_group_name_H-M   'P 1'
#
loop_
_entity.id
_entity.type
_entity.pdbx_description
1 polymer ?
#
loop_
_entity_poly.entity_id
_entity_poly.type
_entity_poly.pdbx_seq_one_letter_code
_entity_poly.pdbx_strand_id
1 'polypeptide(L)'
;MNNVANRVYKEAMDIATDQIGPTDPIRLGLANNFSMFHYEVLKSVDDARQVTKNAIDLANAEIVSFAGPLPEDVAKILRMMKDNMQLWTPKEVANQAKTDGDGSAEPPKEG
;
A
#
# COMPACT_ATOMS: atom_id res chain seq x y z
N MET A 1 16.90 -7.33 6.76
CA MET A 1 16.67 -6.72 5.43
C MET A 1 15.46 -5.77 5.44
N ASN A 2 14.33 -6.15 6.05
CA ASN A 2 13.11 -5.32 6.11
C ASN A 2 13.29 -3.91 6.70
N ASN A 3 14.16 -3.75 7.70
CA ASN A 3 14.44 -2.45 8.31
C ASN A 3 15.15 -1.46 7.36
N VAL A 4 15.95 -1.97 6.40
CA VAL A 4 16.62 -1.13 5.41
C VAL A 4 15.61 -0.67 4.36
N ALA A 5 14.78 -1.59 3.85
CA ALA A 5 13.73 -1.24 2.88
C ALA A 5 12.76 -0.20 3.45
N ASN A 6 12.28 -0.38 4.68
CA ASN A 6 11.40 0.59 5.34
C ASN A 6 12.04 1.98 5.46
N ARG A 7 13.34 2.04 5.83
CA ARG A 7 14.06 3.32 5.94
C ARG A 7 14.20 3.99 4.58
N VAL A 8 14.60 3.26 3.54
CA VAL A 8 14.77 3.80 2.19
C VAL A 8 13.44 4.28 1.61
N TYR A 9 12.34 3.54 1.82
CA TYR A 9 11.02 4.02 1.41
C TYR A 9 10.61 5.32 2.12
N LYS A 10 10.87 5.43 3.42
CA LYS A 10 10.61 6.67 4.17
C LYS A 10 11.45 7.84 3.65
N GLU A 11 12.76 7.65 3.51
CA GLU A 11 13.66 8.69 2.97
C GLU A 11 13.23 9.14 1.56
N ALA A 12 12.85 8.19 0.69
CA ALA A 12 12.35 8.51 -0.64
C ALA A 12 11.00 9.26 -0.60
N MET A 13 10.11 8.89 0.31
CA MET A 13 8.81 9.56 0.49
C MET A 13 8.96 10.98 1.03
N ASP A 14 9.92 11.20 1.93
CA ASP A 14 10.24 12.54 2.46
C ASP A 14 10.76 13.43 1.32
N ILE A 15 11.74 12.96 0.54
CA ILE A 15 12.27 13.70 -0.61
C ILE A 15 11.17 13.99 -1.64
N ALA A 16 10.35 12.99 -1.98
CA ALA A 16 9.26 13.17 -2.94
C ALA A 16 8.20 14.15 -2.42
N THR A 17 7.96 14.17 -1.11
CA THR A 17 7.00 15.11 -0.50
C THR A 17 7.46 16.56 -0.60
N ASP A 18 8.76 16.80 -0.49
CA ASP A 18 9.34 18.14 -0.57
C ASP A 18 9.51 18.64 -2.01
N GLN A 19 9.78 17.74 -2.96
CA GLN A 19 10.18 18.13 -4.32
C GLN A 19 9.11 17.89 -5.40
N ILE A 20 8.13 17.03 -5.13
CA ILE A 20 7.22 16.52 -6.17
C ILE A 20 5.75 16.69 -5.73
N GLY A 21 4.91 17.19 -6.64
CA GLY A 21 3.48 17.37 -6.41
C GLY A 21 2.75 16.07 -6.08
N PRO A 22 1.67 16.10 -5.26
CA PRO A 22 0.96 14.90 -4.82
C PRO A 22 0.22 14.15 -5.95
N THR A 23 -0.03 14.78 -7.10
CA THR A 23 -0.58 14.13 -8.30
C THR A 23 0.47 13.60 -9.27
N ASP A 24 1.77 13.77 -8.98
CA ASP A 24 2.83 13.27 -9.85
C ASP A 24 2.88 11.73 -9.84
N PRO A 25 2.94 11.08 -11.02
CA PRO A 25 3.01 9.62 -11.13
C PRO A 25 4.15 8.97 -10.33
N ILE A 26 5.30 9.62 -10.20
CA ILE A 26 6.46 9.10 -9.47
C ILE A 26 6.13 9.05 -7.98
N ARG A 27 5.58 10.14 -7.42
CA ARG A 27 5.21 10.21 -6.00
C ARG A 27 4.08 9.25 -5.67
N LEU A 28 3.06 9.17 -6.53
CA LEU A 28 1.95 8.23 -6.36
C LEU A 28 2.41 6.77 -6.47
N GLY A 29 3.27 6.47 -7.45
CA GLY A 29 3.85 5.14 -7.61
C GLY A 29 4.70 4.73 -6.40
N LEU A 30 5.49 5.65 -5.85
CA LEU A 30 6.27 5.42 -4.63
C LEU A 30 5.37 5.13 -3.42
N ALA A 31 4.32 5.93 -3.21
CA ALA A 31 3.37 5.72 -2.12
C ALA A 31 2.63 4.37 -2.26
N ASN A 32 2.23 4.01 -3.49
CA ASN A 32 1.60 2.72 -3.77
C ASN A 32 2.54 1.55 -3.49
N ASN A 33 3.81 1.63 -3.92
CA ASN A 33 4.78 0.56 -3.64
C ASN A 33 5.07 0.45 -2.14
N PHE A 34 5.13 1.58 -1.43
CA PHE A 34 5.37 1.57 0.00
C PHE A 34 4.18 0.97 0.77
N SER A 35 2.95 1.23 0.35
CA SER A 35 1.78 0.58 0.97
C SER A 35 1.74 -0.93 0.69
N MET A 36 2.10 -1.37 -0.52
CA MET A 36 2.28 -2.80 -0.82
C MET A 36 3.36 -3.44 0.05
N PHE A 37 4.48 -2.75 0.30
CA PHE A 37 5.51 -3.24 1.21
C PHE A 37 4.99 -3.41 2.65
N HIS A 38 4.22 -2.45 3.16
CA HIS A 38 3.58 -2.59 4.46
C HIS A 38 2.60 -3.78 4.51
N TYR A 39 1.80 -3.97 3.46
CA TYR A 39 0.81 -5.04 3.39
C TYR A 39 1.43 -6.42 3.19
N GLU A 40 2.24 -6.62 2.15
CA GLU A 40 2.73 -7.93 1.75
C GLU A 40 3.94 -8.39 2.58
N VAL A 41 4.84 -7.46 2.93
CA VAL A 41 6.13 -7.79 3.56
C VAL A 41 6.08 -7.60 5.07
N LEU A 42 5.57 -6.47 5.55
CA LEU A 42 5.48 -6.20 6.99
C LEU A 42 4.20 -6.76 7.63
N LYS A 43 3.25 -7.25 6.82
CA LYS A 43 1.94 -7.76 7.28
C LYS A 43 1.18 -6.75 8.17
N SER A 44 1.40 -5.46 7.93
CA SER A 44 0.77 -4.35 8.64
C SER A 44 -0.27 -3.69 7.74
N VAL A 45 -1.51 -4.17 7.85
CA VAL A 45 -2.63 -3.65 7.06
C VAL A 45 -2.96 -2.21 7.44
N ASP A 46 -2.88 -1.88 8.73
CA ASP A 46 -3.19 -0.53 9.21
C ASP A 46 -2.21 0.51 8.63
N ASP A 47 -0.91 0.23 8.64
CA ASP A 47 0.08 1.12 8.05
C ASP A 47 -0.08 1.23 6.53
N ALA A 48 -0.32 0.10 5.84
CA ALA A 48 -0.57 0.09 4.39
C ALA A 48 -1.76 0.98 4.03
N ARG A 49 -2.87 0.86 4.77
CA ARG A 49 -4.06 1.69 4.58
C ARG A 49 -3.78 3.15 4.90
N GLN A 50 -2.99 3.45 5.93
CA GLN A 50 -2.65 4.82 6.30
C GLN A 50 -1.84 5.50 5.19
N VAL A 51 -0.82 4.82 4.65
CA VAL A 51 -0.01 5.33 3.53
C VAL A 51 -0.88 5.59 2.30
N THR A 52 -1.71 4.61 1.92
CA THR A 52 -2.59 4.73 0.75
C THR A 52 -3.62 5.85 0.91
N LYS A 53 -4.26 5.94 2.09
CA LYS A 53 -5.25 6.99 2.39
C LYS A 53 -4.63 8.38 2.30
N ASN A 54 -3.47 8.58 2.92
CA ASN A 54 -2.79 9.88 2.92
C ASN A 54 -2.47 10.33 1.49
N ALA A 55 -1.94 9.43 0.65
CA ALA A 55 -1.63 9.74 -0.74
C ALA A 55 -2.88 10.10 -1.56
N ILE A 56 -3.98 9.34 -1.41
CA ILE A 56 -5.25 9.62 -2.09
C ILE A 56 -5.81 10.98 -1.65
N ASP A 57 -5.81 11.28 -0.35
CA ASP A 57 -6.36 12.53 0.18
C ASP A 57 -5.59 13.75 -0.33
N LEU A 58 -4.25 13.68 -0.31
CA LEU A 58 -3.39 14.76 -0.82
C LEU A 58 -3.58 14.96 -2.34
N ALA A 59 -3.64 13.86 -3.10
CA ALA A 59 -3.89 13.94 -4.53
C ALA A 59 -5.26 14.55 -4.82
N ASN A 60 -6.32 14.11 -4.13
CA ASN A 60 -7.66 14.67 -4.31
C ASN A 60 -7.72 16.17 -3.97
N ALA A 61 -7.01 16.63 -2.95
CA ALA A 61 -6.96 18.05 -2.59
C ALA A 61 -6.35 18.91 -3.72
N GLU A 62 -5.30 18.42 -4.38
CA GLU A 62 -4.70 19.09 -5.54
C GLU A 62 -5.63 19.00 -6.78
N ILE A 63 -6.23 17.83 -7.02
CA ILE A 63 -7.15 17.61 -8.16
C ILE A 63 -8.36 18.55 -8.08
N VAL A 64 -8.92 18.78 -6.89
CA VAL A 64 -10.05 19.72 -6.71
C VAL A 64 -9.67 21.14 -7.17
N SER A 65 -8.39 21.50 -7.07
CA SER A 65 -7.88 22.81 -7.50
C SER A 65 -7.57 22.85 -9.01
N PHE A 66 -7.53 21.70 -9.68
CA PHE A 66 -7.22 21.58 -11.10
C PHE A 66 -8.49 21.48 -11.94
N ALA A 67 -8.71 22.43 -12.86
CA ALA A 67 -9.93 22.49 -13.67
C ALA A 67 -9.93 21.56 -14.91
N GLY A 68 -8.94 20.68 -15.05
CA GLY A 68 -8.72 19.86 -16.24
C GLY A 68 -8.78 18.34 -15.98
N PRO A 69 -8.87 17.52 -17.04
CA PRO A 69 -8.79 16.07 -16.92
C PRO A 69 -7.40 15.64 -16.43
N LEU A 70 -7.36 14.59 -15.60
CA LEU A 70 -6.10 14.02 -15.14
C LEU A 70 -5.41 13.21 -16.24
N PRO A 71 -4.06 13.19 -16.27
CA PRO A 71 -3.33 12.22 -17.08
C PRO A 71 -3.79 10.79 -16.78
N GLU A 72 -3.86 9.95 -17.81
CA GLU A 72 -4.40 8.59 -17.72
C GLU A 72 -3.66 7.75 -16.67
N ASP A 73 -2.33 7.88 -16.60
CA ASP A 73 -1.51 7.10 -15.67
C ASP A 73 -1.76 7.49 -14.21
N VAL A 74 -1.96 8.78 -13.93
CA VAL A 74 -2.34 9.28 -12.59
C VAL A 74 -3.69 8.71 -12.19
N ALA A 75 -4.67 8.73 -13.09
CA ALA A 75 -5.99 8.18 -12.83
C ALA A 75 -5.95 6.66 -12.57
N LYS A 76 -5.12 5.92 -13.32
CA LYS A 76 -4.91 4.47 -13.12
C LYS A 76 -4.31 4.16 -11.76
N ILE A 77 -3.25 4.87 -11.35
CA ILE A 77 -2.61 4.64 -10.04
C ILE A 77 -3.59 4.93 -8.91
N LEU A 78 -4.31 6.06 -8.96
CA LEU A 78 -5.30 6.39 -7.93
C LEU A 78 -6.44 5.38 -7.87
N ARG A 79 -6.86 4.80 -9.00
CA ARG A 79 -7.85 3.71 -9.01
C ARG A 79 -7.30 2.46 -8.32
N MET A 80 -6.09 2.02 -8.66
CA MET A 80 -5.45 0.87 -7.99
C MET A 80 -5.34 1.07 -6.48
N MET A 81 -4.95 2.27 -6.04
CA MET A 81 -4.88 2.61 -4.62
C MET A 81 -6.25 2.55 -3.93
N LYS A 82 -7.33 2.99 -4.60
CA LYS A 82 -8.71 2.88 -4.10
C LYS A 82 -9.17 1.43 -4.03
N ASP A 83 -8.82 0.61 -5.02
CA ASP A 83 -9.15 -0.82 -5.06
C ASP A 83 -8.44 -1.55 -3.90
N ASN A 84 -7.15 -1.27 -3.68
CA ASN A 84 -6.38 -1.79 -2.54
C ASN A 84 -7.04 -1.45 -1.19
N MET A 85 -7.53 -0.23 -1.01
CA MET A 85 -8.24 0.18 0.20
C MET A 85 -9.55 -0.58 0.45
N GLN A 86 -10.23 -1.03 -0.61
CA GLN A 86 -11.45 -1.84 -0.52
C GLN A 86 -11.16 -3.31 -0.22
N LEU A 87 -10.05 -3.83 -0.76
CA LEU A 87 -9.59 -5.19 -0.47
C LEU A 87 -9.11 -5.30 0.99
N TRP A 88 -8.30 -4.35 1.45
CA TRP A 88 -7.71 -4.37 2.79
C TRP A 88 -8.69 -4.05 3.92
N THR A 89 -9.82 -4.74 3.99
CA THR A 89 -10.75 -4.68 5.11
C THR A 89 -10.31 -5.66 6.21
N PRO A 90 -10.57 -5.35 7.49
CA PRO A 90 -10.22 -6.24 8.60
C PRO A 90 -10.77 -7.67 8.48
N LYS A 91 -11.83 -7.89 7.68
CA LYS A 91 -12.42 -9.20 7.41
C LYS A 91 -11.53 -10.10 6.53
N GLU A 92 -10.74 -9.54 5.62
CA GLU A 92 -9.84 -10.32 4.75
C GLU A 92 -8.54 -10.72 5.48
N VAL A 93 -8.05 -9.87 6.38
CA VAL A 93 -6.85 -10.13 7.21
C VAL A 93 -7.10 -11.32 8.17
N ALA A 94 -8.33 -11.45 8.68
CA ALA A 94 -8.73 -12.58 9.54
C ALA A 94 -8.76 -13.93 8.79
N ASN A 95 -8.86 -13.94 7.46
CA ASN A 95 -8.83 -15.16 6.65
C ASN A 95 -7.40 -15.52 6.20
N GLN A 96 -6.53 -14.55 5.91
CA GLN A 96 -5.11 -14.82 5.62
C GLN A 96 -4.34 -15.36 6.83
N ALA A 97 -4.68 -14.93 8.05
CA ALA A 97 -4.09 -15.48 9.28
C ALA A 97 -4.49 -16.94 9.57
N LYS A 98 -5.48 -17.49 8.86
CA LYS A 98 -5.97 -18.88 9.06
C LYS A 98 -5.42 -19.89 8.05
N THR A 99 -4.83 -19.44 6.94
CA THR A 99 -4.34 -20.36 5.90
C THR A 99 -2.90 -20.81 6.09
N ASP A 100 -2.13 -20.11 6.94
CA ASP A 100 -0.68 -20.34 7.08
C ASP A 100 -0.30 -21.08 8.38
N GLY A 101 -1.28 -21.65 9.08
CA GLY A 101 -1.08 -22.19 10.43
C GLY A 101 -1.93 -23.39 10.79
N ASP A 102 -1.89 -24.47 10.00
CA ASP A 102 -1.87 -25.83 10.54
C ASP A 102 -1.44 -26.84 9.44
N GLY A 103 -0.13 -27.03 9.34
CA GLY A 103 0.49 -28.08 8.53
C GLY A 103 1.35 -28.98 9.39
N SER A 104 0.89 -29.32 10.60
CA SER A 104 1.57 -30.28 11.46
C SER A 104 1.10 -31.68 11.05
N ALA A 105 1.80 -32.28 10.08
CA ALA A 105 1.59 -33.67 9.71
C ALA A 105 1.75 -34.58 10.94
N GLU A 106 0.67 -35.27 11.32
CA GLU A 106 0.72 -36.36 12.29
C GLU A 106 1.48 -37.53 11.63
N PRO A 107 2.53 -38.10 12.26
CA PRO A 107 3.22 -39.25 11.68
C PRO A 107 2.32 -40.51 11.79
N PRO A 108 2.45 -41.47 10.86
CA PRO A 108 1.61 -42.65 10.86
C PRO A 108 1.94 -43.52 12.08
N LYS A 109 0.89 -43.93 12.82
CA LYS A 109 1.01 -44.93 13.88
C LYS A 109 1.14 -46.31 13.23
N GLU A 110 2.34 -46.89 13.29
CA GLU A 110 2.52 -48.34 13.17
C GLU A 110 2.16 -49.00 14.50
N GLY A 111 1.32 -50.04 14.45
CA GLY A 111 0.87 -50.83 15.60
C GLY A 111 -0.42 -51.57 15.33
#